data_AF-A0A9E5A7T2-F1
#
_entry.id   AF-A0A9E5A7T2-F1
#
_cell.length_a   1.000
_cell.length_b   1.000
_cell.length_c   1.000
_cell.angle_alpha   90.00
_cell.angle_beta   90.00
_cell.angle_gamma   90.00
#
_symmetry.space_group_name_H-M   'P 1'
#
loop_
_entity.id
_entity.type
_entity.pdbx_description
1 polymer ?
#
loop_
_entity_poly.entity_id
_entity_poly.type
_entity_poly.pdbx_seq_one_letter_code
_entity_poly.pdbx_strand_id
1 'polypeptide(L)' 'MAVPILVALFAVYALVGMWQMRRALHTVDPAARLREARRLLILVSAGAPLLAAFILVAF' A
#
# COMPACT_ATOMS: atom_id res chain seq x y z
N MET A 1 0.52 21.96 -9.21
CA MET A 1 1.55 20.92 -9.52
C MET A 1 1.63 19.80 -8.49
N ALA A 2 1.35 20.03 -7.20
CA ALA A 2 1.41 18.97 -6.16
C ALA A 2 0.32 17.88 -6.28
N VAL A 3 -0.90 18.25 -6.69
CA VAL A 3 -2.03 17.33 -6.83
C VAL A 3 -1.74 16.14 -7.77
N PRO A 4 -1.25 16.32 -9.02
CA PRO A 4 -0.93 15.18 -9.88
C PRO A 4 0.19 14.27 -9.34
N ILE A 5 1.15 14.83 -8.58
CA ILE A 5 2.19 14.04 -7.90
C ILE A 5 1.57 13.15 -6.81
N LEU A 6 0.66 13.72 -6.01
CA LEU A 6 -0.05 12.97 -4.98
C LEU A 6 -0.93 11.87 -5.58
N VAL A 7 -1.65 12.15 -6.67
CA VAL A 7 -2.44 11.14 -7.40
C VAL A 7 -1.55 10.02 -7.93
N ALA A 8 -0.37 10.35 -8.48
CA ALA A 8 0.60 9.34 -8.93
C ALA A 8 1.11 8.49 -7.76
N LEU A 9 1.45 9.10 -6.61
CA LEU A 9 1.87 8.37 -5.40
C LEU A 9 0.77 7.44 -4.89
N PHE A 10 -0.49 7.89 -4.88
CA PHE A 10 -1.63 7.07 -4.50
C PHE A 10 -1.83 5.89 -5.45
N ALA A 11 -1.74 6.12 -6.77
CA ALA A 11 -1.85 5.07 -7.77
C ALA A 11 -0.74 4.00 -7.61
N VAL A 12 0.51 4.43 -7.39
CA VAL A 12 1.64 3.51 -7.10
C VAL A 12 1.37 2.73 -5.82
N TYR A 13 0.93 3.38 -4.76
CA TYR A 13 0.59 2.73 -3.49
C TYR A 13 -0.49 1.65 -3.68
N ALA A 14 -1.56 1.97 -4.40
CA ALA A 14 -2.64 1.02 -4.70
C ALA A 14 -2.15 -0.17 -5.53
N LEU A 15 -1.32 0.07 -6.56
CA LEU A 15 -0.72 -0.99 -7.39
C LEU A 15 0.18 -1.93 -6.57
N VAL A 16 1.04 -1.38 -5.71
CA VAL A 16 1.92 -2.18 -4.85
C VAL A 16 1.11 -3.00 -3.84
N GLY A 17 0.04 -2.41 -3.27
CA GLY A 17 -0.90 -3.12 -2.39
C GLY A 17 -1.59 -4.28 -3.10
N MET A 18 -2.12 -4.04 -4.30
CA MET A 18 -2.77 -5.07 -5.12
C MET A 18 -1.81 -6.20 -5.50
N TRP A 19 -0.56 -5.85 -5.86
CA TRP A 19 0.46 -6.83 -6.20
C TRP A 19 0.85 -7.72 -5.00
N GLN A 20 1.06 -7.10 -3.83
CA GLN A 20 1.34 -7.83 -2.58
C GLN A 20 0.18 -8.74 -2.19
N MET A 21 -1.07 -8.27 -2.35
CA MET A 21 -2.27 -9.07 -2.04
C MET A 21 -2.40 -10.27 -2.98
N ARG A 22 -2.17 -10.06 -4.29
CA ARG A 22 -2.16 -11.15 -5.27
C ARG A 22 -1.07 -12.18 -4.97
N ARG A 23 0.11 -11.72 -4.57
CA ARG A 23 1.23 -12.58 -4.18
C ARG A 23 0.90 -13.40 -2.93
N ALA A 24 0.36 -12.77 -1.89
CA ALA A 24 -0.05 -13.44 -0.65
C ALA A 24 -1.17 -14.48 -0.84
N LEU A 25 -2.05 -14.28 -1.83
CA LEU A 25 -3.11 -15.24 -2.17
C LEU A 25 -2.58 -16.47 -2.94
N HIS A 26 -1.49 -16.33 -3.69
CA HIS A 26 -0.86 -17.44 -4.42
C HIS A 26 0.11 -18.27 -3.58
N THR A 27 0.46 -17.82 -2.37
CA THR A 27 1.40 -18.51 -1.49
C THR A 27 0.70 -19.62 -0.71
N VAL A 28 1.05 -20.87 -1.00
CA VAL A 28 0.46 -22.08 -0.37
C VAL A 28 1.12 -22.41 0.98
N ASP A 29 2.37 -21.97 1.17
CA ASP A 29 3.16 -22.27 2.37
C ASP A 29 2.76 -21.37 3.56
N PRO A 30 2.25 -21.93 4.68
CA PRO A 30 1.69 -21.16 5.79
C PRO A 30 2.71 -20.24 6.49
N ALA A 31 3.98 -20.65 6.58
CA ALA A 31 5.03 -19.81 7.16
C ALA A 31 5.39 -18.62 6.23
N ALA A 32 5.28 -18.82 4.92
CA ALA A 32 5.48 -17.75 3.95
C ALA A 32 4.29 -16.77 3.91
N ARG A 33 3.05 -17.26 4.03
CA ARG A 33 1.85 -16.40 4.15
C ARG A 33 1.94 -15.42 5.32
N LEU A 34 2.47 -15.86 6.47
CA LEU A 34 2.57 -15.01 7.67
C LEU A 34 3.56 -13.83 7.46
N ARG A 35 4.68 -14.09 6.78
CA ARG A 35 5.65 -13.05 6.42
C ARG A 35 5.09 -12.07 5.37
N GLU A 36 4.35 -12.58 4.40
CA GLU A 36 3.70 -11.74 3.37
C GLU A 36 2.54 -10.93 3.96
N ALA A 37 1.73 -11.51 4.85
CA ALA A 37 0.70 -10.79 5.59
C ALA A 37 1.30 -9.66 6.46
N ARG A 38 2.45 -9.89 7.09
CA ARG A 38 3.16 -8.84 7.84
C ARG A 38 3.67 -7.72 6.93
N ARG A 39 4.19 -8.04 5.75
CA ARG A 39 4.59 -7.04 4.74
C ARG A 39 3.38 -6.25 4.23
N LEU A 40 2.25 -6.91 3.99
CA LEU A 40 0.98 -6.27 3.65
C LEU A 40 0.52 -5.32 4.76
N LEU A 41 0.57 -5.74 6.02
CA LEU A 41 0.21 -4.88 7.15
C LEU A 41 1.11 -3.64 7.25
N ILE A 42 2.42 -3.79 7.07
CA ILE A 42 3.35 -2.65 7.06
C ILE A 42 3.05 -1.73 5.88
N LEU A 43 2.80 -2.29 4.70
CA LEU A 43 2.44 -1.52 3.51
C LEU A 43 1.13 -0.76 3.74
N VAL A 44 0.09 -1.42 4.27
CA VAL A 44 -1.20 -0.80 4.57
C VAL A 44 -1.08 0.30 5.61
N SER A 45 -0.21 0.11 6.60
CA SER A 45 0.09 1.11 7.64
C SER A 45 0.74 2.36 7.06
N ALA A 46 1.50 2.25 5.98
CA ALA A 46 2.04 3.39 5.24
C ALA A 46 0.95 4.16 4.44
N GLY A 47 -0.22 3.57 4.24
CA GLY A 47 -1.38 4.27 3.66
C GLY A 47 -1.92 5.37 4.54
N ALA A 48 -1.91 5.21 5.87
CA ALA A 48 -2.38 6.22 6.82
C ALA A 48 -1.60 7.57 6.73
N PRO A 49 -0.25 7.59 6.75
CA PRO A 49 0.49 8.84 6.55
C PRO A 49 0.35 9.40 5.13
N LEU A 50 0.16 8.55 4.11
CA LEU A 50 -0.12 9.01 2.75
C LEU A 50 -1.47 9.73 2.67
N LEU A 51 -2.49 9.20 3.35
CA LEU A 51 -3.82 9.80 3.45
C LEU A 51 -3.78 11.12 4.22
N ALA A 52 -3.02 11.17 5.33
CA ALA A 52 -2.81 12.38 6.10
C ALA A 52 -2.13 13.48 5.28
N ALA A 53 -1.11 13.13 4.49
CA ALA A 53 -0.47 14.06 3.55
C ALA A 53 -1.46 14.56 2.47
N PHE A 54 -2.35 13.70 1.99
CA PHE A 54 -3.41 14.07 1.06
C PHE A 54 -4.37 15.10 1.66
N ILE A 55 -4.82 14.87 2.89
CA ILE A 55 -5.73 15.78 3.61
C ILE A 55 -5.04 17.12 3.86
N LEU A 56 -3.79 17.11 4.31
CA LEU A 56 -3.00 18.31 4.59
C LEU A 56 -2.69 19.17 3.35
N VAL A 57 -2.59 18.56 2.16
CA VAL A 57 -2.34 19.30 0.91
C VAL A 57 -3.64 19.73 0.22
N ALA A 58 -4.74 19.03 0.49
CA ALA A 58 -6.05 19.38 -0.05
C ALA A 58 -6.74 20.52 0.72
N PHE A 59 -6.33 20.77 1.98
CA PHE A 59 -6.71 21.92 2.80
C PHE A 59 -5.64 23.01 2.77
#